data_AF-A0A841VT20-F1
#
_entry.id   AF-A0A841VT20-F1
#
_cell.length_a   1.000
_cell.length_b   1.000
_cell.length_c   1.000
_cell.angle_alpha   90.00
_cell.angle_beta   90.00
_cell.angle_gamma   90.00
#
_symmetry.space_group_name_H-M   'P 1'
#
loop_
_entity.id
_entity.type
_entity.pdbx_description
1 polymer ?
#
loop_
_entity_poly.entity_id
_entity_poly.type
_entity_poly.pdbx_seq_one_letter_code
_entity_poly.pdbx_strand_id
1 'polypeptide(L)'
;MVSLIATQGTLFDLETVLDYGQSILNVAQELTKSLIEQRTISTRTIQAQMNRYFLGTAASGAWQWKDAYEAVEVAQILYLRQKGYKLLLESPQTVLLELEKLVALCPTHTRRSEESVQLQQFSTPLPLAYLVAKAGFIQPTDLVLEPSAGTGLLAQMAKLYSASLMLNELAPDREKILRRLFPGTPLFSVNAEQINDYLVGKTQPSVVLMNPPFSSSPKINSRNPDATPRHINSALQRLADGGRLVTITANWFSPNNPTWQETFFKWQDFARVLLSVGVNGKVYSKHGTTIETRITVIDKVPTDNPGDIPCISETLDLPELLALIEQLPQRSSWERSDIKATAAKAIVVQLPKRSVVAQAETLSSIPDVVVLEYEVIEWSATEGLKDTLYETYRPQRIRIKDALPHPSLLCESAALALVSPPPPTYKPHLPRNIVSQGLLSEAQLESVIYAGQAHCEFLSGSYIVDDSWDNVTVAAQGEENAVKFRRGWLLENSKVFYPLKITLASYLR
;
A
#
# COMPACT_ATOMS: atom_id res chain seq x y z
N MET A 1 20.64 -64.59 -4.40
CA MET A 1 19.30 -64.94 -3.87
C MET A 1 18.87 -63.85 -2.92
N VAL A 2 17.83 -63.10 -3.30
CA VAL A 2 16.79 -62.45 -2.47
C VAL A 2 17.29 -61.53 -1.34
N SER A 3 17.05 -60.22 -1.35
CA SER A 3 15.70 -59.65 -1.36
C SER A 3 15.69 -58.22 -1.91
N LEU A 4 15.16 -58.06 -3.13
CA LEU A 4 14.47 -56.85 -3.53
C LEU A 4 13.23 -56.71 -2.62
N ILE A 5 13.23 -55.75 -1.72
CA ILE A 5 11.97 -55.25 -1.17
C ILE A 5 11.48 -54.21 -2.16
N ALA A 6 10.44 -54.61 -2.89
CA ALA A 6 9.64 -53.76 -3.73
C ALA A 6 9.05 -52.61 -2.87
N THR A 7 9.48 -51.38 -3.13
CA THR A 7 8.62 -50.22 -2.89
C THR A 7 7.73 -50.06 -4.11
N GLN A 8 6.50 -50.55 -3.96
CA GLN A 8 5.38 -50.22 -4.84
C GLN A 8 5.34 -48.71 -5.05
N GLY A 9 5.18 -48.31 -6.30
CA GLY A 9 5.00 -46.92 -6.69
C GLY A 9 3.85 -46.29 -5.91
N THR A 10 4.19 -45.30 -5.08
CA THR A 10 3.22 -44.33 -4.62
C THR A 10 2.81 -43.48 -5.81
N LEU A 11 1.51 -43.34 -6.03
CA LEU A 11 0.88 -42.49 -7.07
C LEU A 11 1.13 -40.98 -6.88
N PHE A 12 2.06 -40.63 -5.99
CA PHE A 12 2.54 -39.29 -5.74
C PHE A 12 4.00 -39.31 -6.15
N ASP A 13 4.29 -38.76 -7.33
CA ASP A 13 5.62 -38.20 -7.56
C ASP A 13 5.86 -37.25 -6.38
N LEU A 14 6.77 -37.63 -5.48
CA LEU A 14 7.42 -36.66 -4.61
C LEU A 14 8.29 -35.81 -5.53
N GLU A 15 7.66 -34.96 -6.34
CA GLU A 15 8.34 -33.77 -6.83
C GLU A 15 8.88 -33.09 -5.58
N THR A 16 10.21 -33.12 -5.42
CA THR A 16 10.88 -32.28 -4.45
C THR A 16 10.45 -30.85 -4.73
N VAL A 17 9.45 -30.36 -3.99
CA VAL A 17 8.98 -28.99 -4.10
C VAL A 17 10.17 -28.11 -3.73
N LEU A 18 10.74 -27.45 -4.74
CA LEU A 18 11.90 -26.60 -4.58
C LEU A 18 11.54 -25.42 -3.66
N ASP A 19 12.22 -25.30 -2.53
CA ASP A 19 12.05 -24.15 -1.65
C ASP A 19 12.76 -22.95 -2.25
N TYR A 20 11.99 -22.08 -2.92
CA TYR A 20 12.49 -20.88 -3.57
C TYR A 20 13.38 -20.03 -2.65
N GLY A 21 12.94 -19.74 -1.43
CA GLY A 21 13.69 -18.90 -0.49
C GLY A 21 15.01 -19.54 -0.09
N GLN A 22 15.03 -20.85 0.14
CA GLN A 22 16.26 -21.59 0.45
C GLN A 22 17.20 -21.68 -0.77
N SER A 23 16.67 -21.88 -1.97
CA SER A 23 17.47 -21.90 -3.20
C SER A 23 18.14 -20.56 -3.46
N ILE A 24 17.42 -19.43 -3.30
CA ILE A 24 18.01 -18.08 -3.36
C ILE A 24 19.11 -17.92 -2.32
N LEU A 25 18.86 -18.33 -1.07
CA LEU A 25 19.85 -18.21 0.00
C LEU A 25 21.13 -19.03 -0.31
N ASN A 26 20.99 -20.23 -0.85
CA ASN A 26 22.12 -21.09 -1.22
C ASN A 26 22.94 -20.49 -2.37
N VAL A 27 22.28 -19.92 -3.39
CA VAL A 27 22.97 -19.15 -4.44
C VAL A 27 23.72 -17.98 -3.83
N ALA A 28 23.04 -17.18 -3.01
CA ALA A 28 23.60 -16.01 -2.36
C ALA A 28 24.84 -16.35 -1.52
N GLN A 29 24.81 -17.45 -0.76
CA GLN A 29 25.97 -17.92 0.01
C GLN A 29 27.21 -18.15 -0.86
N GLU A 30 27.05 -18.72 -2.05
CA GLU A 30 28.16 -18.89 -3.00
C GLU A 30 28.64 -17.55 -3.57
N LEU A 31 27.72 -16.63 -3.88
CA LEU A 31 28.06 -15.29 -4.38
C LEU A 31 28.76 -14.43 -3.33
N THR A 32 28.36 -14.55 -2.06
CA THR A 32 28.99 -13.83 -0.94
C THR A 32 30.47 -14.16 -0.80
N LYS A 33 30.90 -15.39 -1.14
CA LYS A 33 32.34 -15.76 -1.15
C LYS A 33 33.13 -14.84 -2.09
N SER A 34 32.60 -14.56 -3.28
CA SER A 34 33.24 -13.61 -4.21
C SER A 34 33.28 -12.19 -3.64
N LEU A 35 32.22 -11.74 -2.96
CA LEU A 35 32.21 -10.42 -2.30
C LEU A 35 33.25 -10.32 -1.18
N ILE A 36 33.37 -11.35 -0.33
CA ILE A 36 34.37 -11.41 0.76
C ILE A 36 35.79 -11.36 0.20
N GLU A 37 36.02 -12.03 -0.92
CA GLU A 37 37.32 -12.07 -1.62
C GLU A 37 37.55 -10.87 -2.54
N GLN A 38 36.65 -9.86 -2.52
CA GLN A 38 36.74 -8.66 -3.36
C GLN A 38 36.81 -8.97 -4.87
N ARG A 39 36.14 -10.04 -5.31
CA ARG A 39 36.06 -10.46 -6.71
C ARG A 39 34.72 -10.06 -7.33
N THR A 40 34.78 -9.56 -8.56
CA THR A 40 33.57 -9.25 -9.34
C THR A 40 32.72 -10.50 -9.55
N ILE A 41 31.42 -10.37 -9.31
CA ILE A 41 30.45 -11.42 -9.58
C ILE A 41 30.12 -11.40 -11.08
N SER A 42 30.61 -12.40 -11.81
CA SER A 42 30.31 -12.54 -13.24
C SER A 42 28.93 -13.14 -13.50
N THR A 43 28.31 -12.77 -14.62
CA THR A 43 27.07 -13.38 -15.13
C THR A 43 27.18 -14.90 -15.24
N ARG A 44 28.36 -15.41 -15.64
CA ARG A 44 28.65 -16.85 -15.72
C ARG A 44 28.60 -17.52 -14.36
N THR A 45 29.17 -16.89 -13.34
CA THR A 45 29.15 -17.38 -11.95
C THR A 45 27.72 -17.45 -11.44
N ILE A 46 26.93 -16.40 -11.64
CA ILE A 46 25.53 -16.34 -11.24
C ILE A 46 24.73 -17.46 -11.91
N GLN A 47 24.82 -17.55 -13.24
CA GLN A 47 24.09 -18.59 -14.00
C GLN A 47 24.47 -20.00 -13.55
N ALA A 48 25.75 -20.25 -13.27
CA ALA A 48 26.20 -21.56 -12.77
C ALA A 48 25.60 -21.90 -11.41
N GLN A 49 25.57 -20.95 -10.46
CA GLN A 49 24.98 -21.20 -9.14
C GLN A 49 23.46 -21.27 -9.17
N MET A 50 22.78 -20.41 -9.95
CA MET A 50 21.34 -20.50 -10.16
C MET A 50 20.97 -21.86 -10.73
N ASN A 51 21.66 -22.32 -11.79
CA ASN A 51 21.37 -23.64 -12.37
C ASN A 51 21.56 -24.78 -11.38
N ARG A 52 22.57 -24.68 -10.52
CA ARG A 52 22.87 -25.69 -9.50
C ARG A 52 21.77 -25.78 -8.44
N TYR A 53 21.26 -24.65 -7.95
CA TYR A 53 20.34 -24.61 -6.80
C TYR A 53 18.85 -24.53 -7.20
N PHE A 54 18.55 -24.24 -8.47
CA PHE A 54 17.21 -24.34 -9.06
C PHE A 54 17.03 -25.62 -9.90
N LEU A 55 18.04 -26.49 -9.93
CA LEU A 55 17.98 -27.81 -10.60
C LEU A 55 17.58 -27.75 -12.08
N GLY A 56 17.93 -26.67 -12.77
CA GLY A 56 17.54 -26.45 -14.16
C GLY A 56 18.08 -25.14 -14.72
N THR A 57 17.82 -24.85 -15.98
CA THR A 57 18.35 -23.65 -16.64
C THR A 57 17.29 -22.57 -16.79
N ALA A 58 17.71 -21.32 -16.96
CA ALA A 58 16.79 -20.25 -17.34
C ALA A 58 16.06 -20.54 -18.66
N ALA A 59 16.70 -21.24 -19.61
CA ALA A 59 16.09 -21.60 -20.89
C ALA A 59 15.00 -22.68 -20.74
N SER A 60 15.08 -23.53 -19.71
CA SER A 60 14.05 -24.51 -19.37
C SER A 60 12.99 -23.95 -18.41
N GLY A 61 13.01 -22.64 -18.13
CA GLY A 61 12.05 -21.98 -17.23
C GLY A 61 12.25 -22.26 -15.74
N ALA A 62 13.38 -22.87 -15.33
CA ALA A 62 13.61 -23.24 -13.94
C ALA A 62 13.82 -22.02 -13.00
N TRP A 63 14.27 -20.90 -13.57
CA TRP A 63 14.45 -19.62 -12.90
C TRP A 63 14.52 -18.50 -13.95
N GLN A 64 14.30 -17.26 -13.53
CA GLN A 64 14.40 -16.05 -14.36
C GLN A 64 15.47 -15.09 -13.82
N TRP A 65 15.93 -14.15 -14.66
CA TRP A 65 16.99 -13.22 -14.26
C TRP A 65 16.64 -12.32 -13.09
N LYS A 66 15.34 -12.09 -12.84
CA LYS A 66 14.87 -11.42 -11.63
C LYS A 66 15.35 -12.16 -10.38
N ASP A 67 15.11 -13.48 -10.30
CA ASP A 67 15.53 -14.34 -9.18
C ASP A 67 17.05 -14.28 -8.95
N ALA A 68 17.82 -14.21 -10.03
CA ALA A 68 19.27 -14.06 -9.96
C ALA A 68 19.71 -12.71 -9.36
N TYR A 69 18.97 -11.63 -9.63
CA TYR A 69 19.20 -10.32 -9.01
C TYR A 69 18.80 -10.31 -7.53
N GLU A 70 17.69 -10.97 -7.17
CA GLU A 70 17.32 -11.17 -5.76
C GLU A 70 18.47 -11.89 -5.01
N ALA A 71 19.07 -12.93 -5.60
CA ALA A 71 20.20 -13.64 -5.00
C ALA A 71 21.47 -12.76 -4.83
N VAL A 72 21.71 -11.82 -5.74
CA VAL A 72 22.83 -10.85 -5.62
C VAL A 72 22.57 -9.86 -4.48
N GLU A 73 21.34 -9.41 -4.28
CA GLU A 73 20.96 -8.57 -3.14
C GLU A 73 21.08 -9.32 -1.81
N VAL A 74 20.60 -10.56 -1.78
CA VAL A 74 20.74 -11.45 -0.61
C VAL A 74 22.23 -11.71 -0.30
N ALA A 75 23.09 -11.81 -1.32
CA ALA A 75 24.53 -11.98 -1.10
C ALA A 75 25.17 -10.76 -0.39
N GLN A 76 24.68 -9.55 -0.66
CA GLN A 76 25.08 -8.33 0.05
C GLN A 76 24.61 -8.35 1.50
N ILE A 77 23.38 -8.80 1.77
CA ILE A 77 22.86 -9.00 3.14
C ILE A 77 23.75 -9.97 3.93
N LEU A 78 24.12 -11.10 3.32
CA LEU A 78 25.00 -12.08 3.95
C LEU A 78 26.42 -11.53 4.20
N TYR A 79 26.95 -10.73 3.28
CA TYR A 79 28.22 -10.02 3.48
C TYR A 79 28.14 -9.11 4.72
N LEU A 80 27.07 -8.32 4.85
CA LEU A 80 26.85 -7.43 5.99
C LEU A 80 26.71 -8.18 7.31
N ARG A 81 26.08 -9.36 7.33
CA ARG A 81 26.04 -10.18 8.56
C ARG A 81 27.41 -10.57 9.06
N GLN A 82 28.36 -10.78 8.14
CA GLN A 82 29.72 -11.18 8.50
C GLN A 82 30.65 -10.00 8.78
N LYS A 83 30.54 -8.92 8.00
CA LYS A 83 31.50 -7.80 8.02
C LYS A 83 30.90 -6.48 8.49
N GLY A 84 29.58 -6.34 8.48
CA GLY A 84 28.86 -5.10 8.70
C GLY A 84 29.11 -4.47 10.06
N TYR A 85 29.08 -5.24 11.16
CA TYR A 85 29.39 -4.69 12.49
C TYR A 85 30.77 -4.06 12.56
N LYS A 86 31.80 -4.75 12.04
CA LYS A 86 33.16 -4.20 11.99
C LYS A 86 33.23 -2.98 11.07
N LEU A 87 32.56 -3.05 9.92
CA LEU A 87 32.53 -1.94 8.97
C LEU A 87 31.93 -0.68 9.61
N LEU A 88 30.81 -0.79 10.33
CA LEU A 88 30.15 0.35 10.99
C LEU A 88 30.95 0.99 12.14
N LEU A 89 32.08 0.42 12.54
CA LEU A 89 33.02 1.06 13.49
C LEU A 89 33.94 2.08 12.82
N GLU A 90 34.07 2.04 11.50
CA GLU A 90 34.88 2.98 10.72
C GLU A 90 34.18 4.34 10.59
N SER A 91 34.89 5.34 10.04
CA SER A 91 34.28 6.64 9.77
C SER A 91 33.11 6.53 8.77
N PRO A 92 32.06 7.35 8.89
CA PRO A 92 30.89 7.26 8.01
C PRO A 92 31.21 7.36 6.51
N GLN A 93 32.21 8.17 6.16
CA GLN A 93 32.72 8.32 4.79
C GLN A 93 33.43 7.03 4.32
N THR A 94 34.23 6.41 5.19
CA THR A 94 34.86 5.10 4.91
C THR A 94 33.81 4.02 4.69
N VAL A 95 32.79 3.95 5.55
CA VAL A 95 31.68 3.00 5.41
C VAL A 95 31.01 3.16 4.05
N LEU A 96 30.64 4.40 3.68
CA LEU A 96 29.98 4.69 2.42
C LEU A 96 30.82 4.21 1.23
N LEU A 97 32.11 4.57 1.21
CA LEU A 97 33.04 4.19 0.15
C LEU A 97 33.20 2.68 0.02
N GLU A 98 33.30 1.95 1.12
CA GLU A 98 33.42 0.48 1.10
C GLU A 98 32.13 -0.20 0.61
N LEU A 99 30.96 0.34 0.95
CA LEU A 99 29.69 -0.14 0.41
C LEU A 99 29.56 0.13 -1.10
N GLU A 100 30.03 1.28 -1.58
CA GLU A 100 30.06 1.59 -3.02
C GLU A 100 31.00 0.63 -3.77
N LYS A 101 32.18 0.35 -3.23
CA LYS A 101 33.11 -0.65 -3.78
C LYS A 101 32.48 -2.04 -3.82
N LEU A 102 31.79 -2.46 -2.76
CA LEU A 102 31.08 -3.74 -2.70
C LEU A 102 30.02 -3.84 -3.80
N VAL A 103 29.18 -2.81 -3.97
CA VAL A 103 28.14 -2.77 -5.01
C VAL A 103 28.75 -2.72 -6.41
N ALA A 104 29.94 -2.12 -6.59
CA ALA A 104 30.64 -2.11 -7.87
C ALA A 104 31.00 -3.52 -8.36
N LEU A 105 31.24 -4.48 -7.45
CA LEU A 105 31.51 -5.89 -7.75
C LEU A 105 30.27 -6.65 -8.27
N CYS A 106 29.07 -6.13 -8.06
CA CYS A 106 27.82 -6.77 -8.50
C CYS A 106 27.52 -6.45 -9.98
N PRO A 107 26.83 -7.34 -10.71
CA PRO A 107 26.40 -7.05 -12.07
C PRO A 107 25.33 -5.94 -12.10
N THR A 108 25.17 -5.30 -13.26
CA THR A 108 24.02 -4.41 -13.50
C THR A 108 22.77 -5.21 -13.84
N HIS A 109 21.62 -4.80 -13.31
CA HIS A 109 20.31 -5.40 -13.61
C HIS A 109 19.83 -4.97 -15.01
N THR A 110 20.31 -5.66 -16.04
CA THR A 110 20.04 -5.32 -17.45
C THR A 110 18.78 -5.96 -18.01
N ARG A 111 18.25 -7.02 -17.37
CA ARG A 111 17.06 -7.76 -17.86
C ARG A 111 15.86 -7.43 -17.00
N ARG A 112 14.86 -6.77 -17.58
CA ARG A 112 13.65 -6.33 -16.88
C ARG A 112 12.51 -7.30 -17.14
N SER A 113 11.78 -7.71 -16.10
CA SER A 113 10.46 -8.32 -16.27
C SER A 113 9.40 -7.24 -16.45
N GLU A 114 8.33 -7.54 -17.19
CA GLU A 114 7.19 -6.63 -17.36
C GLU A 114 6.57 -6.26 -16.00
N GLU A 115 6.49 -7.24 -15.10
CA GLU A 115 6.01 -7.08 -13.72
C GLU A 115 6.84 -6.06 -12.92
N SER A 116 8.18 -6.13 -12.96
CA SER A 116 9.05 -5.18 -12.24
C SER A 116 8.95 -3.76 -12.81
N VAL A 117 8.67 -3.62 -14.11
CA VAL A 117 8.45 -2.32 -14.75
C VAL A 117 7.08 -1.74 -14.37
N GLN A 118 6.03 -2.57 -14.37
CA GLN A 118 4.67 -2.18 -14.01
C GLN A 118 4.55 -1.81 -12.53
N LEU A 119 5.15 -2.61 -11.65
CA LEU A 119 5.07 -2.41 -10.20
C LEU A 119 6.13 -1.46 -9.64
N GLN A 120 7.08 -0.97 -10.47
CA GLN A 120 8.17 -0.07 -10.05
C GLN A 120 8.98 -0.58 -8.85
N GLN A 121 9.14 -1.91 -8.74
CA GLN A 121 9.75 -2.58 -7.59
C GLN A 121 11.28 -2.65 -7.70
N PHE A 122 11.96 -1.50 -7.64
CA PHE A 122 13.43 -1.47 -7.54
C PHE A 122 13.87 -1.51 -6.08
N SER A 123 14.76 -2.44 -5.74
CA SER A 123 15.38 -2.50 -4.42
C SER A 123 16.26 -1.28 -4.17
N THR A 124 16.38 -0.89 -2.90
CA THR A 124 17.23 0.22 -2.47
C THR A 124 18.71 -0.18 -2.55
N PRO A 125 19.56 0.54 -3.32
CA PRO A 125 20.99 0.27 -3.39
C PRO A 125 21.64 0.32 -2.01
N LEU A 126 22.59 -0.57 -1.74
CA LEU A 126 23.16 -0.74 -0.40
C LEU A 126 23.80 0.53 0.22
N PRO A 127 24.58 1.35 -0.52
CA PRO A 127 25.07 2.63 -0.02
C PRO A 127 23.93 3.57 0.42
N LEU A 128 22.85 3.63 -0.37
CA LEU A 128 21.68 4.43 -0.04
C LEU A 128 20.93 3.88 1.18
N ALA A 129 20.83 2.55 1.31
CA ALA A 129 20.24 1.90 2.47
C ALA A 129 20.98 2.25 3.78
N TYR A 130 22.31 2.35 3.73
CA TYR A 130 23.12 2.84 4.85
C TYR A 130 22.77 4.29 5.23
N LEU A 131 22.68 5.19 4.24
CA LEU A 131 22.33 6.59 4.49
C LEU A 131 20.90 6.72 5.06
N VAL A 132 19.94 5.94 4.57
CA VAL A 132 18.57 5.89 5.11
C VAL A 132 18.56 5.43 6.56
N ALA A 133 19.31 4.37 6.90
CA ALA A 133 19.43 3.91 8.28
C ALA A 133 20.10 4.95 9.20
N LYS A 134 21.15 5.63 8.71
CA LYS A 134 21.84 6.70 9.44
C LYS A 134 20.92 7.91 9.66
N ALA A 135 20.17 8.33 8.64
CA ALA A 135 19.17 9.40 8.73
C ALA A 135 18.02 9.07 9.69
N GLY A 136 17.68 7.78 9.79
CA GLY A 136 16.68 7.26 10.73
C GLY A 136 17.14 7.21 12.18
N PHE A 137 18.42 7.52 12.46
CA PHE A 137 19.00 7.59 13.81
C PHE A 137 18.74 6.33 14.65
N ILE A 138 18.96 5.16 14.08
CA ILE A 138 18.59 3.87 14.68
C ILE A 138 19.42 3.58 15.94
N GLN A 139 18.72 3.16 16.99
CA GLN A 139 19.25 2.78 18.29
C GLN A 139 18.92 1.30 18.60
N PRO A 140 19.69 0.64 19.47
CA PRO A 140 19.43 -0.76 19.86
C PRO A 140 18.05 -1.00 20.50
N THR A 141 17.45 0.03 21.10
CA THR A 141 16.13 -0.02 21.74
C THR A 141 14.98 0.03 20.74
N ASP A 142 15.26 0.39 19.48
CA ASP A 142 14.23 0.61 18.48
C ASP A 142 13.54 -0.67 18.00
N LEU A 143 12.25 -0.51 17.69
CA LEU A 143 11.51 -1.41 16.81
C LEU A 143 11.36 -0.72 15.45
N VAL A 144 12.05 -1.23 14.45
CA VAL A 144 12.05 -0.70 13.08
C VAL A 144 11.01 -1.47 12.24
N LEU A 145 10.06 -0.74 11.67
CA LEU A 145 9.14 -1.26 10.65
C LEU A 145 9.69 -0.95 9.26
N GLU A 146 9.78 -1.98 8.41
CA GLU A 146 9.96 -1.82 6.97
C GLU A 146 8.69 -2.30 6.24
N PRO A 147 7.79 -1.39 5.82
CA PRO A 147 6.48 -1.73 5.27
C PRO A 147 6.55 -2.26 3.83
N SER A 148 7.69 -2.10 3.16
CA SER A 148 7.95 -2.48 1.78
C SER A 148 9.33 -3.13 1.68
N ALA A 149 9.47 -4.31 2.30
CA ALA A 149 10.78 -4.83 2.70
C ALA A 149 11.68 -5.31 1.56
N GLY A 150 11.13 -5.65 0.39
CA GLY A 150 11.90 -6.18 -0.71
C GLY A 150 12.66 -7.45 -0.29
N THR A 151 13.96 -7.49 -0.59
CA THR A 151 14.89 -8.52 -0.09
C THR A 151 15.36 -8.30 1.34
N GLY A 152 15.13 -7.11 1.92
CA GLY A 152 15.50 -6.75 3.29
C GLY A 152 16.85 -6.06 3.45
N LEU A 153 17.31 -5.27 2.47
CA LEU A 153 18.56 -4.50 2.59
C LEU A 153 18.47 -3.40 3.68
N LEU A 154 17.35 -2.68 3.76
CA LEU A 154 17.12 -1.69 4.84
C LEU A 154 16.96 -2.40 6.20
N ALA A 155 16.20 -3.51 6.25
CA ALA A 155 16.07 -4.36 7.43
C ALA A 155 17.42 -4.84 7.95
N GLN A 156 18.32 -5.27 7.06
CA GLN A 156 19.66 -5.71 7.44
C GLN A 156 20.49 -4.56 8.02
N MET A 157 20.38 -3.35 7.47
CA MET A 157 21.04 -2.17 8.04
C MET A 157 20.52 -1.86 9.44
N ALA A 158 19.20 -1.83 9.64
CA ALA A 158 18.59 -1.69 10.95
C ALA A 158 19.08 -2.76 11.95
N LYS A 159 19.26 -4.00 11.50
CA LYS A 159 19.76 -5.08 12.35
C LYS A 159 21.22 -4.89 12.78
N LEU A 160 22.06 -4.27 11.95
CA LEU A 160 23.44 -3.93 12.32
C LEU A 160 23.49 -2.88 13.44
N TYR A 161 22.48 -2.02 13.56
CA TYR A 161 22.29 -1.13 14.71
C TYR A 161 21.64 -1.83 15.92
N SER A 162 21.54 -3.17 15.90
CA SER A 162 20.95 -4.02 16.93
C SER A 162 19.45 -3.82 17.17
N ALA A 163 18.76 -3.10 16.28
CA ALA A 163 17.33 -2.88 16.41
C ALA A 163 16.52 -4.18 16.25
N SER A 164 15.32 -4.18 16.84
CA SER A 164 14.29 -5.16 16.55
C SER A 164 13.58 -4.80 15.24
N LEU A 165 13.04 -5.80 14.56
CA LEU A 165 12.45 -5.62 13.22
C LEU A 165 10.98 -6.01 13.21
N MET A 166 10.24 -5.36 12.33
CA MET A 166 8.92 -5.73 11.85
C MET A 166 8.91 -5.53 10.34
N LEU A 167 8.55 -6.54 9.56
CA LEU A 167 8.69 -6.52 8.11
C LEU A 167 7.33 -6.73 7.44
N ASN A 168 7.11 -6.08 6.30
CA ASN A 168 5.98 -6.36 5.42
C ASN A 168 6.46 -6.45 3.97
N GLU A 169 6.06 -7.51 3.26
CA GLU A 169 6.38 -7.68 1.84
C GLU A 169 5.21 -8.36 1.13
N LEU A 170 4.75 -7.77 0.03
CA LEU A 170 3.58 -8.23 -0.70
C LEU A 170 3.92 -9.34 -1.70
N ALA A 171 5.13 -9.33 -2.27
CA ALA A 171 5.56 -10.33 -3.25
C ALA A 171 5.84 -11.69 -2.56
N PRO A 172 5.09 -12.77 -2.90
CA PRO A 172 5.22 -14.05 -2.21
C PRO A 172 6.63 -14.65 -2.25
N ASP A 173 7.38 -14.41 -3.33
CA ASP A 173 8.74 -14.93 -3.49
C ASP A 173 9.75 -14.20 -2.60
N ARG A 174 9.60 -12.89 -2.45
CA ARG A 174 10.43 -12.11 -1.51
C ARG A 174 10.07 -12.39 -0.06
N GLU A 175 8.79 -12.63 0.23
CA GLU A 175 8.36 -13.11 1.54
C GLU A 175 9.09 -14.42 1.92
N LYS A 176 9.17 -15.40 1.00
CA LYS A 176 9.94 -16.65 1.22
C LYS A 176 11.41 -16.39 1.52
N ILE A 177 12.04 -15.44 0.82
CA ILE A 177 13.43 -15.01 1.08
C ILE A 177 13.56 -14.41 2.49
N LEU A 178 12.68 -13.47 2.86
CA LEU A 178 12.70 -12.79 4.15
C LEU A 178 12.51 -13.76 5.32
N ARG A 179 11.63 -14.76 5.19
CA ARG A 179 11.46 -15.82 6.21
C ARG A 179 12.75 -16.59 6.48
N ARG A 180 13.57 -16.82 5.45
CA ARG A 180 14.86 -17.50 5.57
C ARG A 180 15.93 -16.58 6.14
N LEU A 181 15.93 -15.30 5.74
CA LEU A 181 16.91 -14.33 6.21
C LEU A 181 16.67 -13.92 7.66
N PHE A 182 15.44 -13.61 8.04
CA PHE A 182 15.11 -13.01 9.34
C PHE A 182 14.20 -13.95 10.15
N PRO A 183 14.68 -15.14 10.54
CA PRO A 183 13.87 -16.09 11.29
C PRO A 183 13.47 -15.50 12.65
N GLY A 184 12.19 -15.64 13.01
CA GLY A 184 11.64 -15.11 14.25
C GLY A 184 11.26 -13.62 14.21
N THR A 185 11.53 -12.91 13.12
CA THR A 185 11.04 -11.54 12.92
C THR A 185 9.56 -11.57 12.47
N PRO A 186 8.68 -10.75 13.05
CA PRO A 186 7.32 -10.57 12.54
C PRO A 186 7.34 -10.15 11.06
N LEU A 187 6.71 -10.95 10.21
CA LEU A 187 6.62 -10.73 8.76
C LEU A 187 5.15 -10.80 8.33
N PHE A 188 4.69 -9.73 7.69
CA PHE A 188 3.34 -9.56 7.17
C PHE A 188 3.36 -9.50 5.64
N SER A 189 2.20 -9.76 5.03
CA SER A 189 2.03 -9.77 3.57
C SER A 189 0.75 -9.01 3.19
N VAL A 190 0.67 -7.75 3.60
CA VAL A 190 -0.52 -6.89 3.43
C VAL A 190 -0.22 -5.66 2.59
N ASN A 191 -1.26 -5.03 2.03
CA ASN A 191 -1.09 -3.76 1.33
C ASN A 191 -0.65 -2.66 2.31
N ALA A 192 0.56 -2.15 2.11
CA ALA A 192 1.15 -1.15 2.99
C ALA A 192 0.47 0.24 2.92
N GLU A 193 -0.42 0.51 1.96
CA GLU A 193 -1.28 1.71 2.00
C GLU A 193 -2.20 1.71 3.24
N GLN A 194 -2.42 0.53 3.82
CA GLN A 194 -3.27 0.27 4.98
C GLN A 194 -2.49 -0.44 6.10
N ILE A 195 -1.16 -0.27 6.16
CA ILE A 195 -0.32 -0.95 7.15
C ILE A 195 -0.77 -0.67 8.58
N ASN A 196 -1.26 0.55 8.84
CA ASN A 196 -1.83 0.91 10.13
C ASN A 196 -3.10 0.13 10.49
N ASP A 197 -3.88 -0.31 9.52
CA ASP A 197 -5.14 -1.02 9.79
C ASP A 197 -4.90 -2.53 9.98
N TYR A 198 -3.93 -3.08 9.23
CA TYR A 198 -3.68 -4.53 9.22
C TYR A 198 -2.73 -5.04 10.30
N LEU A 199 -1.81 -4.21 10.82
CA LEU A 199 -0.90 -4.64 11.88
C LEU A 199 -1.67 -4.80 13.20
N VAL A 200 -2.04 -6.04 13.53
CA VAL A 200 -2.85 -6.36 14.72
C VAL A 200 -2.11 -5.99 16.02
N GLY A 201 -2.81 -5.35 16.95
CA GLY A 201 -2.33 -5.06 18.31
C GLY A 201 -1.76 -3.66 18.50
N LYS A 202 -1.43 -3.34 19.77
CA LYS A 202 -0.90 -2.01 20.18
C LYS A 202 0.59 -1.81 19.86
N THR A 203 1.23 -2.73 19.15
CA THR A 203 2.66 -2.61 18.84
C THR A 203 2.88 -1.47 17.85
N GLN A 204 3.59 -0.44 18.31
CA GLN A 204 3.99 0.70 17.51
C GLN A 204 5.51 0.65 17.29
N PRO A 205 6.00 0.71 16.04
CA PRO A 205 7.42 0.90 15.78
C PRO A 205 7.85 2.31 16.21
N SER A 206 9.09 2.43 16.66
CA SER A 206 9.72 3.74 16.93
C SER A 206 10.41 4.30 15.68
N VAL A 207 10.60 3.47 14.66
CA VAL A 207 11.24 3.84 13.39
C VAL A 207 10.51 3.22 12.23
N VAL A 208 10.33 3.97 11.15
CA VAL A 208 9.97 3.42 9.84
C VAL A 208 11.08 3.75 8.84
N LEU A 209 11.61 2.73 8.17
CA LEU A 209 12.43 2.91 6.96
C LEU A 209 11.62 2.36 5.78
N MET A 210 11.48 3.11 4.70
CA MET A 210 10.68 2.63 3.57
C MET A 210 11.13 3.15 2.21
N ASN A 211 10.90 2.33 1.20
CA ASN A 211 10.99 2.67 -0.22
C ASN A 211 9.68 2.21 -0.89
N PRO A 212 8.57 2.94 -0.66
CA PRO A 212 7.28 2.55 -1.21
C PRO A 212 7.29 2.56 -2.74
N PRO A 213 6.39 1.80 -3.39
CA PRO A 213 6.16 1.95 -4.82
C PRO A 213 5.76 3.40 -5.16
N PHE A 214 6.40 3.99 -6.17
CA PHE A 214 6.24 5.43 -6.44
C PHE A 214 4.90 5.81 -7.10
N SER A 215 4.31 4.91 -7.89
CA SER A 215 3.03 5.18 -8.57
C SER A 215 2.20 3.92 -8.87
N SER A 216 2.59 2.77 -8.32
CA SER A 216 1.84 1.52 -8.44
C SER A 216 1.09 1.29 -7.13
N SER A 217 -0.23 1.11 -7.25
CA SER A 217 -1.04 0.51 -6.19
C SER A 217 -1.33 -0.93 -6.60
N PRO A 218 -1.29 -1.92 -5.69
CA PRO A 218 -1.60 -3.31 -6.03
C PRO A 218 -2.97 -3.51 -6.70
N LYS A 219 -3.88 -2.53 -6.58
CA LYS A 219 -5.26 -2.57 -7.05
C LYS A 219 -5.54 -1.74 -8.33
N ILE A 220 -4.55 -1.06 -8.92
CA ILE A 220 -4.78 -0.14 -10.05
C ILE A 220 -3.73 -0.35 -11.16
N ASN A 221 -4.17 -0.75 -12.36
CA ASN A 221 -3.32 -0.96 -13.55
C ASN A 221 -2.83 0.34 -14.23
N SER A 222 -3.09 1.51 -13.63
CA SER A 222 -2.64 2.83 -14.06
C SER A 222 -1.82 3.51 -12.98
N ARG A 223 -0.92 4.44 -13.36
CA ARG A 223 -0.16 5.26 -12.40
C ARG A 223 -1.11 5.91 -11.39
N ASN A 224 -1.00 5.54 -10.12
CA ASN A 224 -1.70 6.15 -9.00
C ASN A 224 -0.71 7.06 -8.25
N PRO A 225 -0.66 8.37 -8.56
CA PRO A 225 0.24 9.30 -7.88
C PRO A 225 -0.03 9.40 -6.37
N ASP A 226 -1.24 9.06 -5.91
CA ASP A 226 -1.62 9.09 -4.49
C ASP A 226 -1.13 7.88 -3.69
N ALA A 227 -0.54 6.86 -4.33
CA ALA A 227 -0.02 5.69 -3.61
C ALA A 227 1.08 6.08 -2.61
N THR A 228 2.03 6.90 -3.04
CA THR A 228 3.14 7.39 -2.20
C THR A 228 2.65 8.08 -0.91
N PRO A 229 1.80 9.13 -0.96
CA PRO A 229 1.32 9.78 0.25
C PRO A 229 0.46 8.86 1.13
N ARG A 230 -0.31 7.92 0.57
CA ARG A 230 -1.07 6.93 1.36
C ARG A 230 -0.16 6.00 2.16
N HIS A 231 0.88 5.47 1.53
CA HIS A 231 1.89 4.64 2.20
C HIS A 231 2.55 5.39 3.37
N ILE A 232 2.98 6.64 3.13
CA ILE A 232 3.64 7.45 4.16
C ILE A 232 2.66 7.80 5.28
N ASN A 233 1.42 8.20 4.96
CA ASN A 233 0.38 8.48 5.94
C ASN A 233 0.09 7.27 6.85
N SER A 234 -0.08 6.09 6.26
CA SER A 234 -0.34 4.87 7.02
C SER A 234 0.85 4.52 7.92
N ALA A 235 2.07 4.67 7.43
CA ALA A 235 3.28 4.49 8.23
C ALA A 235 3.39 5.51 9.39
N LEU A 236 3.11 6.80 9.15
CA LEU A 236 3.11 7.84 10.18
C LEU A 236 2.04 7.60 11.25
N GLN A 237 0.85 7.13 10.87
CA GLN A 237 -0.20 6.76 11.82
C GLN A 237 0.24 5.62 12.75
N ARG A 238 0.93 4.61 12.18
CA ARG A 238 1.43 3.46 12.94
C ARG A 238 2.63 3.79 13.82
N LEU A 239 3.49 4.71 13.39
CA LEU A 239 4.69 5.14 14.11
C LEU A 239 4.34 5.67 15.51
N ALA A 240 5.13 5.31 16.53
CA ALA A 240 4.97 5.85 17.88
C ALA A 240 5.22 7.36 17.91
N ASP A 241 4.58 8.06 18.85
CA ASP A 241 4.85 9.48 19.07
C ASP A 241 6.34 9.69 19.45
N GLY A 242 6.97 10.71 18.88
CA GLY A 242 8.41 10.92 18.98
C GLY A 242 9.26 9.96 18.12
N GLY A 243 8.64 9.04 17.38
CA GLY A 243 9.32 8.15 16.44
C GLY A 243 9.84 8.87 15.19
N ARG A 244 10.66 8.17 14.39
CA ARG A 244 11.24 8.71 13.14
C ARG A 244 10.84 7.90 11.92
N LEU A 245 10.63 8.57 10.79
CA LEU A 245 10.38 7.94 9.50
C LEU A 245 11.38 8.47 8.47
N VAL A 246 11.99 7.56 7.71
CA VAL A 246 12.78 7.91 6.52
C VAL A 246 12.19 7.18 5.33
N THR A 247 11.81 7.94 4.31
CA THR A 247 11.20 7.41 3.09
C THR A 247 12.00 7.79 1.86
N ILE A 248 12.15 6.85 0.94
CA ILE A 248 12.61 7.08 -0.43
C ILE A 248 11.38 7.21 -1.33
N THR A 249 11.31 8.27 -2.13
CA THR A 249 10.22 8.52 -3.09
C THR A 249 10.79 8.93 -4.44
N ALA A 250 9.94 9.08 -5.46
CA ALA A 250 10.37 9.67 -6.72
C ALA A 250 10.71 11.16 -6.54
N ASN A 251 11.68 11.68 -7.31
CA ASN A 251 12.14 13.08 -7.18
C ASN A 251 11.07 14.15 -7.51
N TRP A 252 9.89 13.78 -8.02
CA TRP A 252 8.80 14.75 -8.20
C TRP A 252 7.91 14.91 -6.94
N PHE A 253 7.93 13.95 -6.01
CA PHE A 253 7.18 14.04 -4.75
C PHE A 253 8.00 14.89 -3.78
N SER A 254 7.70 16.18 -3.74
CA SER A 254 8.53 17.20 -3.07
C SER A 254 7.65 18.24 -2.37
N PRO A 255 8.06 18.78 -1.21
CA PRO A 255 7.44 19.95 -0.59
C PRO A 255 7.34 21.15 -1.54
N ASN A 256 8.32 21.32 -2.44
CA ASN A 256 8.37 22.42 -3.42
C ASN A 256 7.47 22.16 -4.63
N ASN A 257 6.85 20.98 -4.75
CA ASN A 257 5.90 20.69 -5.83
C ASN A 257 4.50 21.15 -5.40
N PRO A 258 3.86 22.11 -6.10
CA PRO A 258 2.52 22.62 -5.75
C PRO A 258 1.45 21.53 -5.58
N THR A 259 1.58 20.41 -6.32
CA THR A 259 0.66 19.27 -6.24
C THR A 259 0.67 18.60 -4.87
N TRP A 260 1.83 18.57 -4.21
CA TRP A 260 2.05 17.82 -2.97
C TRP A 260 2.26 18.70 -1.75
N GLN A 261 2.43 20.00 -1.95
CA GLN A 261 2.74 20.96 -0.91
C GLN A 261 1.75 20.90 0.26
N GLU A 262 0.44 20.83 -0.03
CA GLU A 262 -0.59 20.71 1.02
C GLU A 262 -0.45 19.44 1.86
N THR A 263 -0.05 18.32 1.25
CA THR A 263 0.20 17.06 1.97
C THR A 263 1.32 17.21 2.99
N PHE A 264 2.45 17.82 2.60
CA PHE A 264 3.55 18.05 3.54
C PHE A 264 3.19 19.06 4.63
N PHE A 265 2.41 20.11 4.31
CA PHE A 265 1.91 21.04 5.32
C PHE A 265 0.99 20.36 6.34
N LYS A 266 0.10 19.46 5.91
CA LYS A 266 -0.73 18.68 6.83
C LYS A 266 0.07 17.75 7.74
N TRP A 267 1.21 17.23 7.27
CA TRP A 267 2.09 16.43 8.13
C TRP A 267 2.69 17.26 9.24
N GLN A 268 3.11 18.49 8.96
CA GLN A 268 3.76 19.38 9.93
C GLN A 268 2.92 19.61 11.21
N ASP A 269 1.58 19.49 11.12
CA ASP A 269 0.67 19.58 12.28
C ASP A 269 0.94 18.52 13.38
N PHE A 270 1.49 17.36 13.01
CA PHE A 270 1.76 16.25 13.93
C PHE A 270 3.14 15.58 13.75
N ALA A 271 3.84 15.91 12.68
CA ALA A 271 5.13 15.33 12.30
C ALA A 271 5.97 16.33 11.49
N ARG A 272 7.13 16.71 12.01
CA ARG A 272 8.03 17.65 11.37
C ARG A 272 8.90 17.00 10.30
N VAL A 273 8.98 17.64 9.14
CA VAL A 273 9.96 17.27 8.11
C VAL A 273 11.29 17.95 8.43
N LEU A 274 12.34 17.16 8.66
CA LEU A 274 13.68 17.67 8.99
C LEU A 274 14.57 17.88 7.77
N LEU A 275 14.34 17.07 6.72
CA LEU A 275 15.09 17.13 5.49
C LEU A 275 14.27 16.50 4.37
N SER A 276 14.25 17.17 3.22
CA SER A 276 13.72 16.65 1.97
C SER A 276 14.69 17.00 0.85
N VAL A 277 15.32 16.00 0.23
CA VAL A 277 16.42 16.24 -0.72
C VAL A 277 16.44 15.24 -1.87
N GLY A 278 16.66 15.74 -3.08
CA GLY A 278 16.83 14.91 -4.27
C GLY A 278 18.11 14.08 -4.21
N VAL A 279 18.07 12.86 -4.73
CA VAL A 279 19.20 11.93 -4.84
C VAL A 279 19.46 11.64 -6.30
N ASN A 280 20.73 11.79 -6.70
CA ASN A 280 21.15 11.60 -8.08
C ASN A 280 20.78 10.19 -8.59
N GLY A 281 20.13 10.13 -9.76
CA GLY A 281 19.68 8.86 -10.34
C GLY A 281 20.80 7.85 -10.62
N LYS A 282 22.06 8.28 -10.75
CA LYS A 282 23.23 7.39 -10.93
C LYS A 282 23.38 6.37 -9.80
N VAL A 283 22.89 6.68 -8.60
CA VAL A 283 22.87 5.76 -7.44
C VAL A 283 22.15 4.45 -7.76
N TYR A 284 21.13 4.48 -8.62
CA TYR A 284 20.37 3.31 -9.05
C TYR A 284 20.90 2.63 -10.31
N SER A 285 22.03 3.08 -10.88
CA SER A 285 22.55 2.58 -12.16
C SER A 285 22.75 1.07 -12.18
N LYS A 286 23.24 0.46 -11.09
CA LYS A 286 23.37 -0.99 -10.93
C LYS A 286 22.03 -1.72 -10.89
N HIS A 287 20.96 -1.05 -10.47
CA HIS A 287 19.59 -1.58 -10.49
C HIS A 287 18.90 -1.32 -11.84
N GLY A 288 19.64 -0.84 -12.85
CA GLY A 288 19.17 -0.72 -14.22
C GLY A 288 18.29 0.50 -14.47
N THR A 289 18.32 1.51 -13.60
CA THR A 289 17.57 2.77 -13.76
C THR A 289 18.44 3.97 -13.38
N THR A 290 18.11 5.12 -13.94
CA THR A 290 18.73 6.43 -13.61
C THR A 290 17.66 7.42 -13.16
N ILE A 291 16.51 6.91 -12.72
CA ILE A 291 15.45 7.76 -12.15
C ILE A 291 15.98 8.40 -10.88
N GLU A 292 15.87 9.71 -10.82
CA GLU A 292 16.15 10.48 -9.62
C GLU A 292 15.11 10.16 -8.54
N THR A 293 15.59 10.01 -7.32
CA THR A 293 14.74 9.74 -6.15
C THR A 293 14.87 10.88 -5.15
N ARG A 294 14.12 10.82 -4.06
CA ARG A 294 14.23 11.76 -2.95
C ARG A 294 14.19 11.03 -1.63
N ILE A 295 15.00 11.49 -0.69
CA ILE A 295 14.89 11.11 0.72
C ILE A 295 14.13 12.22 1.46
N THR A 296 13.14 11.80 2.24
CA THR A 296 12.48 12.65 3.23
C THR A 296 12.65 12.05 4.61
N VAL A 297 13.15 12.85 5.55
CA VAL A 297 13.34 12.51 6.97
C VAL A 297 12.28 13.24 7.78
N ILE A 298 11.48 12.49 8.53
CA ILE A 298 10.34 12.99 9.28
C ILE A 298 10.45 12.51 10.73
N ASP A 299 10.25 13.42 11.69
CA ASP A 299 10.08 13.08 13.10
C ASP A 299 8.59 13.25 13.45
N LYS A 300 7.97 12.28 14.13
CA LYS A 300 6.58 12.36 14.59
C LYS A 300 6.47 13.22 15.86
N VAL A 301 6.80 14.49 15.68
CA VAL A 301 6.70 15.58 16.64
C VAL A 301 6.16 16.78 15.85
N PRO A 302 5.12 17.48 16.34
CA PRO A 302 4.64 18.70 15.70
C PRO A 302 5.76 19.72 15.50
N THR A 303 5.69 20.51 14.44
CA THR A 303 6.61 21.64 14.23
C THR A 303 6.02 22.93 14.81
N ASP A 304 6.89 23.83 15.29
CA ASP A 304 6.50 25.19 15.68
C ASP A 304 6.25 26.09 14.46
N ASN A 305 6.82 25.74 13.30
CA ASN A 305 6.74 26.53 12.06
C ASN A 305 6.21 25.69 10.88
N PRO A 306 4.89 25.47 10.75
CA PRO A 306 4.32 24.59 9.72
C PRO A 306 4.63 25.01 8.28
N GLY A 307 4.73 26.33 8.04
CA GLY A 307 4.93 26.90 6.70
C GLY A 307 6.35 26.79 6.13
N ASP A 308 7.35 26.43 6.94
CA ASP A 308 8.74 26.32 6.51
C ASP A 308 9.19 24.84 6.54
N ILE A 309 9.30 24.24 5.35
CA ILE A 309 9.71 22.85 5.18
C ILE A 309 11.11 22.82 4.54
N PRO A 310 12.14 22.31 5.24
CA PRO A 310 13.48 22.16 4.69
C PRO A 310 13.48 21.27 3.45
N CYS A 311 13.66 21.89 2.28
CA CYS A 311 13.63 21.21 1.00
C CYS A 311 14.73 21.69 0.06
N ILE A 312 15.58 20.76 -0.39
CA ILE A 312 16.61 20.98 -1.42
C ILE A 312 16.06 20.50 -2.76
N SER A 313 16.08 21.40 -3.75
CA SER A 313 15.48 21.14 -5.08
C SER A 313 16.42 20.33 -5.97
N GLU A 314 17.72 20.54 -5.81
CA GLU A 314 18.79 19.85 -6.51
C GLU A 314 18.90 18.38 -6.10
N THR A 315 19.53 17.58 -6.96
CA THR A 315 19.91 16.21 -6.62
C THR A 315 21.36 16.15 -6.19
N LEU A 316 21.59 15.45 -5.07
CA LEU A 316 22.92 15.29 -4.49
C LEU A 316 23.50 13.91 -4.77
N ASP A 317 24.82 13.82 -4.76
CA ASP A 317 25.51 12.54 -4.69
C ASP A 317 25.53 11.96 -3.26
N LEU A 318 26.05 10.74 -3.09
CA LEU A 318 26.02 10.06 -1.80
C LEU A 318 26.92 10.73 -0.73
N PRO A 319 28.15 11.18 -1.05
CA PRO A 319 28.95 11.98 -0.12
C PRO A 319 28.30 13.28 0.35
N GLU A 320 27.70 14.05 -0.55
CA GLU A 320 26.98 15.30 -0.22
C GLU A 320 25.77 15.01 0.67
N LEU A 321 25.00 13.97 0.34
CA LEU A 321 23.87 13.53 1.14
C LEU A 321 24.30 13.07 2.55
N LEU A 322 25.43 12.34 2.66
CA LEU A 322 26.00 11.96 3.96
C LEU A 322 26.33 13.19 4.80
N ALA A 323 27.00 14.19 4.22
CA ALA A 323 27.36 15.41 4.91
C ALA A 323 26.13 16.18 5.43
N LEU A 324 25.01 16.18 4.70
CA LEU A 324 23.75 16.73 5.18
C LEU A 324 23.13 15.91 6.32
N ILE A 325 23.14 14.58 6.20
CA ILE A 325 22.61 13.69 7.24
C ILE A 325 23.35 13.89 8.56
N GLU A 326 24.66 14.11 8.52
CA GLU A 326 25.49 14.37 9.71
C GLU A 326 25.20 15.72 10.39
N GLN A 327 24.57 16.66 9.68
CA GLN A 327 24.17 17.96 10.20
C GLN A 327 22.74 17.97 10.75
N LEU A 328 22.01 16.85 10.65
CA LEU A 328 20.65 16.79 11.17
C LEU A 328 20.63 16.98 12.70
N PRO A 329 19.62 17.68 13.25
CA PRO A 329 19.57 18.00 14.67
C PRO A 329 19.44 16.75 15.54
N GLN A 330 19.72 16.86 16.84
CA GLN A 330 19.46 15.77 17.76
C GLN A 330 17.97 15.38 17.74
N ARG A 331 17.69 14.08 17.74
CA ARG A 331 16.32 13.54 17.67
C ARG A 331 15.69 13.48 19.06
N SER A 332 14.38 13.70 19.12
CA SER A 332 13.61 13.52 20.35
C SER A 332 13.74 12.07 20.83
N SER A 333 13.82 11.88 22.15
CA SER A 333 13.63 10.56 22.73
C SER A 333 12.18 10.14 22.51
N TRP A 334 11.97 8.95 21.96
CA TRP A 334 10.67 8.30 22.04
C TRP A 334 10.62 7.53 23.35
N GLU A 335 9.50 7.60 24.07
CA GLU A 335 9.28 6.77 25.24
C GLU A 335 8.61 5.48 24.80
N ARG A 336 9.24 4.34 25.14
CA ARG A 336 8.57 3.05 24.98
C ARG A 336 7.39 3.05 25.94
N SER A 337 6.18 3.04 25.40
CA SER A 337 5.00 2.79 26.21
C SER A 337 5.11 1.35 26.71
N ASP A 338 5.66 1.18 27.92
CA ASP A 338 5.69 -0.07 28.67
C ASP A 338 4.28 -0.41 29.16
N ILE A 339 3.31 -0.44 28.25
CA ILE A 339 2.14 -1.28 28.47
C ILE A 339 2.72 -2.69 28.45
N LYS A 340 3.01 -3.23 29.63
CA LYS A 340 3.31 -4.65 29.83
C LYS A 340 2.24 -5.40 29.05
N ALA A 341 2.61 -5.92 27.88
CA ALA A 341 1.85 -6.96 27.25
C ALA A 341 1.87 -8.08 28.30
N THR A 342 0.74 -8.27 28.98
CA THR A 342 0.44 -9.57 29.57
C THR A 342 0.74 -10.55 28.46
N ALA A 343 1.69 -11.46 28.71
CA ALA A 343 2.15 -12.42 27.72
C ALA A 343 0.91 -13.17 27.22
N ALA A 344 0.35 -12.71 26.11
CA ALA A 344 -0.63 -13.46 25.38
C ALA A 344 0.15 -14.66 24.90
N LYS A 345 -0.17 -15.83 25.47
CA LYS A 345 0.29 -17.12 24.95
C LYS A 345 0.18 -17.03 23.43
N ALA A 346 1.26 -17.34 22.72
CA ALA A 346 1.26 -17.40 21.27
C ALA A 346 0.10 -18.32 20.85
N ILE A 347 -1.03 -17.72 20.49
CA ILE A 347 -2.08 -18.41 19.78
C ILE A 347 -1.46 -18.58 18.40
N VAL A 348 -1.01 -19.79 18.11
CA VAL A 348 -0.86 -20.24 16.73
C VAL A 348 -2.20 -19.96 16.09
N VAL A 349 -2.30 -18.88 15.31
CA VAL A 349 -3.44 -18.67 14.42
C VAL A 349 -3.33 -19.79 13.42
N GLN A 350 -3.99 -20.91 13.72
CA GLN A 350 -4.41 -21.83 12.68
C GLN A 350 -5.31 -20.98 11.79
N LEU A 351 -4.86 -20.74 10.56
CA LEU A 351 -5.74 -20.28 9.49
C LEU A 351 -7.03 -21.09 9.60
N PRO A 352 -8.20 -20.45 9.78
CA PRO A 352 -9.42 -21.20 9.94
C PRO A 352 -9.56 -22.06 8.71
N LYS A 353 -9.63 -23.39 8.91
CA LYS A 353 -10.17 -24.29 7.90
C LYS A 353 -11.47 -23.67 7.46
N ARG A 354 -11.62 -23.46 6.14
CA ARG A 354 -12.80 -22.91 5.47
C ARG A 354 -14.05 -23.58 6.05
N SER A 355 -14.62 -22.99 7.09
CA SER A 355 -15.93 -23.33 7.59
C SER A 355 -16.88 -22.68 6.61
N VAL A 356 -17.73 -23.50 6.00
CA VAL A 356 -18.91 -23.04 5.28
C VAL A 356 -19.57 -22.00 6.17
N VAL A 357 -19.63 -20.76 5.71
CA VAL A 357 -20.21 -19.65 6.47
C VAL A 357 -21.63 -20.06 6.80
N ALA A 358 -21.89 -20.35 8.08
CA ALA A 358 -23.25 -20.52 8.56
C ALA A 358 -23.98 -19.19 8.30
N GLN A 359 -25.15 -19.31 7.69
CA GLN A 359 -26.02 -18.20 7.33
C GLN A 359 -26.15 -17.24 8.52
N ALA A 360 -25.89 -15.95 8.30
CA ALA A 360 -25.92 -14.93 9.35
C ALA A 360 -27.25 -15.00 10.12
N GLU A 361 -27.16 -15.09 11.44
CA GLU A 361 -28.33 -14.97 12.31
C GLU A 361 -29.00 -13.62 12.05
N THR A 362 -30.33 -13.66 11.92
CA THR A 362 -31.17 -12.50 11.61
C THR A 362 -31.09 -11.49 12.75
N LEU A 363 -30.61 -10.29 12.41
CA LEU A 363 -30.51 -9.12 13.28
C LEU A 363 -31.88 -8.72 13.87
N SER A 364 -31.82 -8.16 15.07
CA SER A 364 -32.88 -7.44 15.79
C SER A 364 -33.94 -6.80 14.90
N SER A 365 -35.21 -7.12 15.13
CA SER A 365 -36.34 -6.48 14.42
C SER A 365 -36.39 -4.99 14.71
N ILE A 366 -36.33 -4.15 13.67
CA ILE A 366 -36.59 -2.71 13.78
C ILE A 366 -38.11 -2.55 13.98
N PRO A 367 -38.60 -1.98 15.10
CA PRO A 367 -40.03 -1.85 15.35
C PRO A 367 -40.65 -0.73 14.47
N ASP A 368 -41.95 -0.86 14.16
CA ASP A 368 -42.80 0.15 13.49
C ASP A 368 -42.27 0.65 12.13
N VAL A 369 -41.85 -0.29 11.28
CA VAL A 369 -41.51 -0.04 9.88
C VAL A 369 -42.79 0.05 9.04
N VAL A 370 -42.94 1.14 8.30
CA VAL A 370 -44.07 1.40 7.40
C VAL A 370 -43.56 1.65 5.97
N VAL A 371 -44.42 1.41 4.98
CA VAL A 371 -44.15 1.79 3.59
C VAL A 371 -44.31 3.31 3.49
N LEU A 372 -43.28 4.00 2.98
CA LEU A 372 -43.33 5.43 2.74
C LEU A 372 -44.22 5.73 1.52
N GLU A 373 -45.38 6.30 1.78
CA GLU A 373 -46.32 6.75 0.75
C GLU A 373 -45.99 8.18 0.29
N TYR A 374 -46.10 8.42 -1.01
CA TYR A 374 -45.89 9.74 -1.63
C TYR A 374 -46.76 9.90 -2.87
N GLU A 375 -47.12 11.14 -3.17
CA GLU A 375 -47.84 11.50 -4.39
C GLU A 375 -46.85 11.89 -5.48
N VAL A 376 -47.01 11.35 -6.69
CA VAL A 376 -46.23 11.77 -7.85
C VAL A 376 -46.86 13.04 -8.42
N ILE A 377 -46.08 14.11 -8.52
CA ILE A 377 -46.53 15.38 -9.10
C ILE A 377 -46.15 15.36 -10.59
N GLU A 378 -47.12 15.61 -11.48
CA GLU A 378 -46.81 15.89 -12.88
C GLU A 378 -45.99 17.17 -12.99
N TRP A 379 -44.78 17.04 -13.54
CA TRP A 379 -43.90 18.17 -13.75
C TRP A 379 -44.26 18.83 -15.08
N SER A 380 -44.60 20.11 -14.99
CA SER A 380 -44.72 21.01 -16.14
C SER A 380 -43.61 22.05 -16.04
N ALA A 381 -42.89 22.29 -17.12
CA ALA A 381 -41.95 23.41 -17.18
C ALA A 381 -42.71 24.73 -16.97
N THR A 382 -42.65 25.30 -15.77
CA THR A 382 -43.11 26.67 -15.53
C THR A 382 -42.14 27.65 -16.18
N GLU A 383 -42.70 28.77 -16.67
CA GLU A 383 -42.09 29.88 -17.43
C GLU A 383 -40.56 29.98 -17.42
N GLY A 384 -39.97 30.12 -18.62
CA GLY A 384 -38.54 29.92 -18.93
C GLY A 384 -37.52 30.64 -18.04
N LEU A 385 -36.24 30.29 -18.26
CA LEU A 385 -35.05 30.74 -17.50
C LEU A 385 -35.24 32.10 -16.80
N LYS A 386 -35.39 32.05 -15.47
CA LYS A 386 -35.34 33.24 -14.63
C LYS A 386 -33.90 33.78 -14.65
N ASP A 387 -33.72 35.10 -14.63
CA ASP A 387 -32.43 35.79 -14.70
C ASP A 387 -31.65 35.70 -13.36
N THR A 388 -31.57 34.51 -12.78
CA THR A 388 -30.93 34.20 -11.48
C THR A 388 -30.03 32.97 -11.63
N LEU A 389 -28.78 33.06 -11.17
CA LEU A 389 -27.79 31.97 -11.31
C LEU A 389 -28.16 30.70 -10.50
N TYR A 390 -28.89 30.85 -9.39
CA TYR A 390 -29.28 29.77 -8.49
C TYR A 390 -30.75 29.90 -8.10
N GLU A 391 -31.45 28.77 -8.06
CA GLU A 391 -32.82 28.63 -7.57
C GLU A 391 -32.84 27.77 -6.29
N THR A 392 -33.84 27.97 -5.45
CA THR A 392 -33.99 27.15 -4.24
C THR A 392 -34.49 25.76 -4.62
N TYR A 393 -33.73 24.74 -4.23
CA TYR A 393 -34.04 23.35 -4.51
C TYR A 393 -35.16 22.82 -3.60
N ARG A 394 -36.15 22.18 -4.21
CA ARG A 394 -37.19 21.37 -3.56
C ARG A 394 -37.51 20.14 -4.42
N PRO A 395 -37.92 19.01 -3.83
CA PRO A 395 -38.43 17.87 -4.60
C PRO A 395 -39.56 18.31 -5.55
N GLN A 396 -39.35 18.12 -6.85
CA GLN A 396 -40.28 18.61 -7.88
C GLN A 396 -41.25 17.52 -8.38
N ARG A 397 -40.91 16.23 -8.17
CA ARG A 397 -41.63 15.08 -8.74
C ARG A 397 -42.43 14.29 -7.74
N ILE A 398 -42.19 14.49 -6.46
CA ILE A 398 -42.87 13.77 -5.39
C ILE A 398 -43.28 14.73 -4.27
N ARG A 399 -44.39 14.41 -3.63
CA ARG A 399 -44.83 15.05 -2.39
C ARG A 399 -45.04 13.99 -1.33
N ILE A 400 -44.27 14.10 -0.24
CA ILE A 400 -44.36 13.20 0.89
C ILE A 400 -45.17 13.91 1.97
N LYS A 401 -46.25 13.27 2.41
CA LYS A 401 -47.09 13.82 3.48
C LYS A 401 -46.28 13.98 4.77
N ASP A 402 -46.45 15.12 5.45
CA ASP A 402 -45.81 15.45 6.73
C ASP A 402 -44.27 15.56 6.70
N ALA A 403 -43.64 15.49 5.52
CA ALA A 403 -42.20 15.70 5.39
C ALA A 403 -41.82 17.18 5.61
N LEU A 404 -40.74 17.40 6.36
CA LEU A 404 -40.24 18.74 6.66
C LEU A 404 -39.24 19.24 5.61
N PRO A 405 -39.19 20.55 5.35
CA PRO A 405 -38.17 21.12 4.49
C PRO A 405 -36.77 20.92 5.07
N HIS A 406 -35.76 20.81 4.20
CA HIS A 406 -34.36 20.73 4.63
C HIS A 406 -33.96 21.96 5.48
N PRO A 407 -33.24 21.79 6.61
CA PRO A 407 -32.93 22.88 7.56
C PRO A 407 -32.01 23.95 6.97
N SER A 408 -31.13 23.56 6.03
CA SER A 408 -30.33 24.50 5.24
C SER A 408 -31.01 24.79 3.90
N LEU A 409 -30.84 26.02 3.39
CA LEU A 409 -31.27 26.37 2.03
C LEU A 409 -30.46 25.56 1.02
N LEU A 410 -31.16 24.64 0.33
CA LEU A 410 -30.60 23.92 -0.79
C LEU A 410 -30.81 24.78 -2.04
N CYS A 411 -29.79 24.86 -2.89
CA CYS A 411 -29.87 25.56 -4.17
C CYS A 411 -29.47 24.64 -5.32
N GLU A 412 -30.08 24.86 -6.47
CA GLU A 412 -29.72 24.26 -7.75
C GLU A 412 -29.49 25.36 -8.78
N SER A 413 -28.72 25.10 -9.84
CA SER A 413 -28.59 26.08 -10.91
C SER A 413 -29.91 26.18 -11.68
N ALA A 414 -30.22 27.37 -12.23
CA ALA A 414 -31.44 27.57 -13.01
C ALA A 414 -31.56 26.59 -14.19
N ALA A 415 -30.43 26.15 -14.77
CA ALA A 415 -30.42 25.13 -15.82
C ALA A 415 -30.86 23.74 -15.33
N LEU A 416 -30.52 23.35 -14.10
CA LEU A 416 -30.93 22.08 -13.50
C LEU A 416 -32.39 22.11 -13.04
N ALA A 417 -32.88 23.26 -12.60
CA ALA A 417 -34.29 23.46 -12.24
C ALA A 417 -35.25 23.23 -13.42
N LEU A 418 -34.77 23.37 -14.67
CA LEU A 418 -35.52 23.14 -15.91
C LEU A 418 -35.67 21.67 -16.31
N VAL A 419 -35.05 20.73 -15.59
CA VAL A 419 -35.14 19.30 -15.91
C VAL A 419 -35.48 18.51 -14.66
N SER A 420 -36.56 17.75 -14.71
CA SER A 420 -36.98 16.91 -13.59
C SER A 420 -36.69 15.43 -13.83
N PRO A 421 -36.33 14.66 -12.77
CA PRO A 421 -36.16 13.21 -12.88
C PRO A 421 -37.45 12.49 -13.28
N PRO A 422 -37.35 11.26 -13.84
CA PRO A 422 -38.52 10.44 -14.14
C PRO A 422 -39.32 10.14 -12.85
N PRO A 423 -40.64 9.94 -12.93
CA PRO A 423 -41.44 9.67 -11.75
C PRO A 423 -41.02 8.34 -11.10
N PRO A 424 -40.73 8.29 -9.78
CA PRO A 424 -40.29 7.08 -9.13
C PRO A 424 -41.48 6.17 -8.80
N THR A 425 -41.23 4.86 -8.80
CA THR A 425 -42.22 3.83 -8.42
C THR A 425 -41.86 3.09 -7.13
N TYR A 426 -40.59 3.16 -6.71
CA TYR A 426 -40.11 2.48 -5.52
C TYR A 426 -40.57 3.15 -4.23
N LYS A 427 -41.15 2.36 -3.32
CA LYS A 427 -41.56 2.81 -1.98
C LYS A 427 -40.69 2.16 -0.90
N PRO A 428 -39.82 2.92 -0.21
CA PRO A 428 -38.97 2.37 0.84
C PRO A 428 -39.78 1.98 2.08
N HIS A 429 -39.30 0.96 2.78
CA HIS A 429 -39.79 0.58 4.11
C HIS A 429 -38.94 1.29 5.16
N LEU A 430 -39.53 2.23 5.89
CA LEU A 430 -38.81 3.08 6.85
C LEU A 430 -39.54 3.09 8.20
N PRO A 431 -38.81 3.21 9.32
CA PRO A 431 -39.43 3.50 10.61
C PRO A 431 -40.29 4.76 10.54
N ARG A 432 -41.52 4.69 11.09
CA ARG A 432 -42.50 5.79 11.02
C ARG A 432 -41.97 7.12 11.55
N ASN A 433 -41.12 7.07 12.58
CA ASN A 433 -40.55 8.25 13.22
C ASN A 433 -39.63 9.08 12.31
N ILE A 434 -39.08 8.49 11.24
CA ILE A 434 -38.22 9.21 10.29
C ILE A 434 -38.96 10.42 9.68
N VAL A 435 -40.24 10.23 9.33
CA VAL A 435 -41.08 11.31 8.79
C VAL A 435 -41.75 12.07 9.93
N SER A 436 -42.39 11.38 10.89
CA SER A 436 -43.21 12.06 11.90
C SER A 436 -42.41 12.94 12.88
N GLN A 437 -41.12 12.67 13.06
CA GLN A 437 -40.21 13.52 13.86
C GLN A 437 -39.28 14.37 12.98
N GLY A 438 -39.42 14.32 11.65
CA GLY A 438 -38.61 15.09 10.73
C GLY A 438 -37.11 14.76 10.76
N LEU A 439 -36.74 13.50 11.05
CA LEU A 439 -35.35 13.07 11.11
C LEU A 439 -34.66 13.16 9.74
N LEU A 440 -35.44 12.95 8.66
CA LEU A 440 -35.03 13.23 7.30
C LEU A 440 -35.93 14.29 6.68
N SER A 441 -35.32 15.24 6.00
CA SER A 441 -36.02 16.24 5.21
C SER A 441 -36.60 15.65 3.92
N GLU A 442 -37.54 16.38 3.31
CA GLU A 442 -38.14 16.03 2.01
C GLU A 442 -37.11 15.71 0.91
N ALA A 443 -36.00 16.43 0.85
CA ALA A 443 -34.94 16.24 -0.15
C ALA A 443 -34.10 14.97 0.12
N GLN A 444 -33.86 14.66 1.39
CA GLN A 444 -33.18 13.43 1.78
C GLN A 444 -34.07 12.21 1.56
N LEU A 445 -35.37 12.32 1.85
CA LEU A 445 -36.34 11.26 1.58
C LEU A 445 -36.49 11.00 0.07
N GLU A 446 -36.50 12.05 -0.77
CA GLU A 446 -36.46 11.90 -2.23
C GLU A 446 -35.21 11.14 -2.69
N SER A 447 -34.05 11.44 -2.10
CA SER A 447 -32.80 10.73 -2.40
C SER A 447 -32.88 9.24 -2.04
N VAL A 448 -33.49 8.90 -0.90
CA VAL A 448 -33.71 7.50 -0.50
C VAL A 448 -34.63 6.76 -1.48
N ILE A 449 -35.72 7.42 -1.92
CA ILE A 449 -36.66 6.86 -2.90
C ILE A 449 -35.96 6.54 -4.20
N TYR A 450 -35.20 7.49 -4.77
CA TYR A 450 -34.52 7.25 -6.03
C TYR A 450 -33.32 6.31 -5.92
N ALA A 451 -32.62 6.29 -4.79
CA ALA A 451 -31.57 5.30 -4.54
C ALA A 451 -32.14 3.88 -4.57
N GLY A 452 -33.28 3.67 -3.93
CA GLY A 452 -33.98 2.38 -3.98
C GLY A 452 -34.55 2.06 -5.37
N GLN A 453 -35.06 3.06 -6.11
CA GLN A 453 -35.49 2.89 -7.50
C GLN A 453 -34.33 2.40 -8.38
N ALA A 454 -33.15 3.01 -8.27
CA ALA A 454 -31.97 2.56 -9.00
C ALA A 454 -31.59 1.12 -8.60
N HIS A 455 -31.61 0.83 -7.30
CA HIS A 455 -31.25 -0.49 -6.79
C HIS A 455 -32.21 -1.61 -7.23
N CYS A 456 -33.46 -1.29 -7.59
CA CYS A 456 -34.41 -2.26 -8.13
C CYS A 456 -33.97 -2.80 -9.50
N GLU A 457 -33.12 -2.07 -10.22
CA GLU A 457 -32.62 -2.43 -11.54
C GLU A 457 -31.21 -3.01 -11.49
N PHE A 458 -30.87 -3.79 -12.51
CA PHE A 458 -29.51 -4.29 -12.73
C PHE A 458 -28.74 -3.41 -13.72
N LEU A 459 -27.42 -3.33 -13.54
CA LEU A 459 -26.53 -2.81 -14.56
C LEU A 459 -26.63 -3.65 -15.84
N SER A 460 -26.42 -3.00 -16.98
CA SER A 460 -26.38 -3.68 -18.27
C SER A 460 -25.12 -4.56 -18.36
N GLY A 461 -25.33 -5.86 -18.57
CA GLY A 461 -24.25 -6.84 -18.71
C GLY A 461 -24.30 -7.95 -17.67
N SER A 462 -23.34 -8.86 -17.75
CA SER A 462 -23.05 -9.86 -16.73
C SER A 462 -21.54 -9.84 -16.47
N TYR A 463 -21.12 -10.26 -15.29
CA TYR A 463 -19.76 -10.05 -14.83
C TYR A 463 -19.22 -11.28 -14.12
N ILE A 464 -17.93 -11.58 -14.30
CA ILE A 464 -17.23 -12.56 -13.48
C ILE A 464 -16.60 -11.82 -12.31
N VAL A 465 -16.80 -12.39 -11.12
CA VAL A 465 -16.18 -11.93 -9.88
C VAL A 465 -15.21 -13.01 -9.44
N ASP A 466 -13.99 -12.62 -9.12
CA ASP A 466 -13.02 -13.57 -8.60
C ASP A 466 -13.32 -13.93 -7.13
N ASP A 467 -12.61 -14.92 -6.60
CA ASP A 467 -12.81 -15.39 -5.23
C ASP A 467 -12.55 -14.31 -4.16
N SER A 468 -11.90 -13.20 -4.53
CA SER A 468 -11.60 -12.08 -3.63
C SER A 468 -12.73 -11.04 -3.54
N TRP A 469 -13.70 -11.07 -4.45
CA TRP A 469 -14.77 -10.08 -4.61
C TRP A 469 -14.31 -8.65 -4.95
N ASP A 470 -13.02 -8.43 -5.10
CA ASP A 470 -12.41 -7.12 -5.37
C ASP A 470 -12.19 -6.87 -6.88
N ASN A 471 -12.24 -7.92 -7.71
CA ASN A 471 -12.10 -7.78 -9.17
C ASN A 471 -13.37 -8.23 -9.90
N VAL A 472 -13.78 -7.41 -10.85
CA VAL A 472 -14.97 -7.62 -11.68
C VAL A 472 -14.60 -7.46 -13.14
N THR A 473 -14.78 -8.51 -13.94
CA THR A 473 -14.59 -8.47 -15.40
C THR A 473 -15.93 -8.68 -16.11
N VAL A 474 -16.07 -8.17 -17.34
CA VAL A 474 -17.28 -8.41 -18.14
C VAL A 474 -17.28 -9.87 -18.58
N ALA A 475 -18.36 -10.59 -18.27
CA ALA A 475 -18.54 -11.97 -18.65
C ALA A 475 -18.95 -12.09 -20.13
N ALA A 476 -18.46 -13.13 -20.80
CA ALA A 476 -18.95 -13.52 -22.12
C ALA A 476 -20.39 -14.09 -22.01
N GLN A 477 -21.14 -14.04 -23.11
CA GLN A 477 -22.54 -14.44 -23.11
C GLN A 477 -22.70 -15.94 -22.82
N GLY A 478 -23.29 -16.29 -21.67
CA GLY A 478 -23.56 -17.67 -21.27
C GLY A 478 -22.51 -18.31 -20.34
N GLU A 479 -21.57 -17.55 -19.79
CA GLU A 479 -20.60 -18.07 -18.82
C GLU A 479 -21.25 -18.51 -17.49
N GLU A 480 -20.83 -19.67 -16.99
CA GLU A 480 -21.46 -20.40 -15.89
C GLU A 480 -21.36 -19.71 -14.52
N ASN A 481 -20.45 -18.75 -14.36
CA ASN A 481 -20.21 -18.01 -13.10
C ASN A 481 -20.50 -16.50 -13.21
N ALA A 482 -21.28 -16.08 -14.22
CA ALA A 482 -21.58 -14.67 -14.42
C ALA A 482 -22.65 -14.17 -13.43
N VAL A 483 -22.37 -13.07 -12.74
CA VAL A 483 -23.30 -12.37 -11.84
C VAL A 483 -23.77 -11.05 -12.44
N LYS A 484 -24.87 -10.51 -11.92
CA LYS A 484 -25.38 -9.19 -12.27
C LYS A 484 -25.34 -8.28 -11.05
N PHE A 485 -24.83 -7.08 -11.23
CA PHE A 485 -24.83 -6.05 -10.19
C PHE A 485 -26.07 -5.18 -10.29
N ARG A 486 -26.65 -4.81 -9.14
CA ARG A 486 -27.71 -3.81 -9.06
C ARG A 486 -27.13 -2.42 -9.33
N ARG A 487 -27.93 -1.50 -9.89
CA ARG A 487 -27.46 -0.13 -10.14
C ARG A 487 -27.25 0.59 -8.80
N GLY A 488 -26.19 1.38 -8.72
CA GLY A 488 -25.94 2.30 -7.62
C GLY A 488 -26.58 3.67 -7.86
N TRP A 489 -26.65 4.47 -6.80
CA TRP A 489 -27.09 5.87 -6.84
C TRP A 489 -25.98 6.75 -6.29
N LEU A 490 -25.63 7.81 -7.01
CA LEU A 490 -24.62 8.77 -6.60
C LEU A 490 -25.26 10.15 -6.43
N LEU A 491 -24.90 10.83 -5.35
CA LEU A 491 -25.26 12.21 -5.08
C LEU A 491 -24.03 13.09 -5.33
N GLU A 492 -23.99 13.82 -6.44
CA GLU A 492 -22.93 14.79 -6.75
C GLU A 492 -23.41 16.23 -6.47
N ASN A 493 -22.46 17.17 -6.29
CA ASN A 493 -22.74 18.60 -5.97
C ASN A 493 -23.52 19.37 -7.06
N SER A 494 -23.91 18.71 -8.14
CA SER A 494 -24.77 19.22 -9.21
C SER A 494 -25.54 18.04 -9.77
N LYS A 495 -26.88 18.05 -9.68
CA LYS A 495 -27.73 16.98 -10.23
C LYS A 495 -27.43 16.76 -11.71
N VAL A 496 -26.67 15.72 -12.05
CA VAL A 496 -26.73 15.15 -13.38
C VAL A 496 -26.92 13.65 -13.25
N PHE A 497 -28.09 13.18 -13.68
CA PHE A 497 -28.41 11.76 -13.78
C PHE A 497 -27.68 11.16 -14.98
N TYR A 498 -26.42 10.78 -14.79
CA TYR A 498 -25.75 9.92 -15.76
C TYR A 498 -25.93 8.44 -15.37
N PRO A 499 -26.13 7.54 -16.34
CA PRO A 499 -25.79 6.14 -16.13
C PRO A 499 -24.27 6.09 -15.83
N LEU A 500 -23.93 5.89 -14.56
CA LEU A 500 -22.58 6.04 -14.05
C LEU A 500 -21.57 5.14 -14.78
N LYS A 501 -20.52 5.80 -15.29
CA LYS A 501 -19.17 5.23 -15.34
C LYS A 501 -18.75 4.85 -13.92
N ILE A 502 -18.15 3.67 -13.81
CA ILE A 502 -17.81 2.98 -12.57
C ILE A 502 -16.91 3.85 -11.69
N THR A 503 -17.37 4.16 -10.47
CA THR A 503 -16.52 4.50 -9.33
C THR A 503 -17.15 3.86 -8.09
N LEU A 504 -16.59 2.73 -7.66
CA LEU A 504 -17.04 1.99 -6.48
C LEU A 504 -16.46 2.67 -5.22
N ALA A 505 -17.27 3.49 -4.56
CA ALA A 505 -17.01 3.93 -3.20
C ALA A 505 -17.46 2.81 -2.24
N SER A 506 -16.48 2.15 -1.61
CA SER A 506 -16.70 1.20 -0.51
C SER A 506 -17.00 1.95 0.78
N TYR A 507 -18.28 2.19 1.07
CA TYR A 507 -18.76 2.55 2.41
C TYR A 507 -19.81 1.55 2.86
N LEU A 508 -19.36 0.43 3.43
CA LEU A 508 -20.09 -0.40 4.38
C LEU A 508 -19.05 -1.20 5.19
N ARG A 509 -18.59 -0.61 6.30
CA ARG A 509 -18.22 -1.30 7.54
C ARG A 509 -18.58 -0.39 8.70
#